data_AF-A0ABD5Y5E4-F1
#
_entry.id   AF-A0ABD5Y5E4-F1
#
_cell.length_a   1.000
_cell.length_b   1.000
_cell.length_c   1.000
_cell.angle_alpha   90.00
_cell.angle_beta   90.00
_cell.angle_gamma   90.00
#
_symmetry.space_group_name_H-M   'P 1'
#
loop_
_entity.id
_entity.type
_entity.pdbx_description
1 polymer ?
#
loop_
_entity_poly.entity_id
_entity_poly.type
_entity_poly.pdbx_seq_one_letter_code
_entity_poly.pdbx_strand_id
1 'polypeptide(L)'
;MERGTDWERAAVRERWAEVARRERAARRLRTGAVLLLGGLVVTLTAVPGEACVEQGAWPHGCTAVVPAATRALLLAVGPAAVLAGLWVCWRTLSE
;
A
#
# COMPACT_ATOMS: atom_id res chain seq x y z
N MET A 1 1.07 44.57 -30.02
CA MET A 1 2.31 44.16 -29.31
C MET A 1 1.99 42.92 -28.47
N GLU A 2 1.49 41.84 -29.10
CA GLU A 2 0.78 40.72 -28.42
C GLU A 2 1.60 39.42 -28.31
N ARG A 3 2.79 39.37 -28.94
CA ARG A 3 3.62 38.15 -28.98
C ARG A 3 4.21 37.71 -27.64
N GLY A 4 4.31 38.62 -26.66
CA GLY A 4 4.85 38.29 -25.33
C GLY A 4 3.90 37.41 -24.51
N THR A 5 2.60 37.69 -24.54
CA THR A 5 1.63 36.97 -23.71
C THR A 5 1.39 35.52 -24.14
N ASP A 6 1.60 35.19 -25.42
CA ASP A 6 1.43 33.81 -25.91
C ASP A 6 2.63 32.92 -25.57
N TRP A 7 3.85 33.47 -25.58
CA TRP A 7 5.06 32.76 -25.17
C TRP A 7 5.02 32.45 -23.67
N GLU A 8 4.59 33.40 -22.84
CA GLU A 8 4.42 33.20 -21.40
C GLU A 8 3.34 32.16 -21.09
N ARG A 9 2.19 32.22 -21.78
CA ARG A 9 1.14 31.21 -21.62
C ARG A 9 1.60 29.82 -22.06
N ALA A 10 2.44 29.71 -23.08
CA ALA A 10 3.02 28.43 -23.50
C ALA A 10 4.00 27.87 -22.44
N ALA A 11 4.92 28.69 -21.95
CA ALA A 11 5.88 28.31 -20.91
C ALA A 11 5.19 27.89 -19.60
N VAL A 12 4.14 28.62 -19.20
CA VAL A 12 3.33 28.28 -18.02
C VAL A 12 2.63 26.93 -18.22
N ARG A 13 2.00 26.67 -19.37
CA ARG A 13 1.37 25.37 -19.67
C ARG A 13 2.36 24.21 -19.63
N GLU A 14 3.55 24.41 -20.14
CA GLU A 14 4.59 23.38 -20.15
C GLU A 14 5.07 23.05 -18.74
N ARG A 15 5.28 24.06 -17.90
CA ARG A 15 5.59 23.88 -16.47
C ARG A 15 4.46 23.17 -15.71
N TRP A 16 3.21 23.57 -15.95
CA TRP A 16 2.04 22.88 -15.35
C TRP A 16 1.92 21.43 -15.80
N ALA A 17 2.19 21.14 -17.07
CA ALA A 17 2.18 19.77 -17.57
C ALA A 17 3.24 18.90 -16.88
N GLU A 18 4.42 19.45 -16.61
CA GLU A 18 5.48 18.76 -15.89
C GLU A 18 5.13 18.52 -14.41
N VAL A 19 4.57 19.51 -13.73
CA VAL A 19 4.06 19.37 -12.35
C VAL A 19 2.95 18.30 -12.29
N ALA A 20 2.00 18.34 -13.22
CA ALA A 20 0.91 17.37 -13.30
C ALA A 20 1.38 15.94 -13.63
N ARG A 21 2.53 15.78 -14.32
CA ARG A 21 3.17 14.47 -14.52
C ARG A 21 3.77 13.96 -13.21
N ARG A 22 4.50 14.81 -12.49
CA ARG A 22 5.11 14.47 -11.18
C ARG A 22 4.06 14.12 -10.13
N GLU A 23 2.96 14.87 -10.07
CA GLU A 23 1.86 14.55 -9.14
C GLU A 23 1.21 13.19 -9.43
N ARG A 24 1.04 12.84 -10.71
CA ARG A 24 0.51 11.52 -11.09
C ARG A 24 1.42 10.39 -10.67
N ALA A 25 2.73 10.53 -10.88
CA ALA A 25 3.72 9.57 -10.41
C ALA A 25 3.72 9.45 -8.88
N ALA A 26 3.74 10.58 -8.17
CA ALA A 26 3.72 10.63 -6.71
C ALA A 26 2.45 10.00 -6.12
N ARG A 27 1.27 10.25 -6.70
CA ARG A 27 0.02 9.61 -6.28
C ARG A 27 0.07 8.09 -6.46
N ARG A 28 0.56 7.60 -7.60
CA ARG A 28 0.66 6.16 -7.85
C ARG A 28 1.64 5.49 -6.88
N LEU A 29 2.80 6.09 -6.62
CA LEU A 29 3.76 5.62 -5.62
C LEU A 29 3.15 5.61 -4.21
N ARG A 30 2.41 6.66 -3.84
CA ARG A 30 1.71 6.70 -2.55
C ARG A 30 0.67 5.59 -2.43
N THR A 31 -0.12 5.33 -3.47
CA THR A 31 -1.10 4.23 -3.50
C THR A 31 -0.40 2.87 -3.39
N GLY A 32 0.70 2.67 -4.14
CA GLY A 32 1.50 1.44 -4.06
C GLY A 32 2.08 1.21 -2.66
N ALA A 33 2.63 2.26 -2.04
CA ALA A 33 3.15 2.19 -0.67
C ALA A 33 2.07 1.88 0.37
N VAL A 34 0.87 2.46 0.24
CA VAL A 34 -0.27 2.16 1.12
C VAL A 34 -0.71 0.70 0.97
N LEU A 35 -0.80 0.18 -0.24
CA LEU A 35 -1.13 -1.22 -0.49
C LEU A 35 -0.09 -2.18 0.07
N LEU A 36 1.20 -1.86 -0.10
CA LEU A 36 2.32 -2.63 0.45
C LEU A 36 2.27 -2.69 1.97
N LEU A 37 2.24 -1.53 2.63
CA LEU A 37 2.26 -1.45 4.09
C LEU A 37 0.97 -2.02 4.69
N GLY A 38 -0.19 -1.72 4.10
CA GLY A 38 -1.47 -2.26 4.52
C GLY A 38 -1.52 -3.79 4.39
N GLY A 39 -1.08 -4.33 3.25
CA GLY A 39 -1.00 -5.77 3.01
C GLY A 39 -0.04 -6.47 3.97
N LEU A 40 1.11 -5.84 4.28
CA LEU A 40 2.07 -6.36 5.26
C LEU A 40 1.46 -6.43 6.66
N VAL A 41 0.82 -5.34 7.12
CA VAL A 41 0.14 -5.31 8.43
C VAL A 41 -0.94 -6.38 8.50
N VAL A 42 -1.79 -6.49 7.47
CA VAL A 42 -2.83 -7.53 7.38
C VAL A 42 -2.22 -8.93 7.49
N THR A 43 -1.14 -9.19 6.77
CA THR A 43 -0.45 -10.49 6.81
C THR A 43 0.12 -10.77 8.20
N LEU A 44 0.77 -9.79 8.83
CA LEU A 44 1.34 -9.91 10.17
C LEU A 44 0.27 -10.14 11.24
N THR A 45 -0.89 -9.50 11.13
CA THR A 45 -2.01 -9.71 12.07
C THR A 45 -2.62 -11.11 11.97
N ALA A 46 -2.38 -11.84 10.87
CA ALA A 46 -2.84 -13.22 10.70
C ALA A 46 -1.84 -14.27 11.25
N VAL A 47 -0.65 -13.84 11.68
CA VAL A 47 0.40 -14.69 12.25
C VAL A 47 0.03 -15.21 13.66
N PRO A 48 -0.43 -14.38 14.62
CA PRO A 48 -0.86 -14.87 15.92
C PRO A 48 -2.16 -15.66 15.79
N GLY A 49 -2.02 -16.98 15.60
CA GLY A 49 -3.17 -17.90 15.51
C GLY A 49 -3.71 -18.33 16.87
N GLU A 50 -2.88 -18.30 17.90
CA GLU A 50 -3.12 -18.92 19.20
C GLU A 50 -2.57 -17.99 20.29
N ALA A 51 -3.40 -17.61 21.26
CA ALA A 51 -2.95 -17.00 22.51
C ALA A 51 -3.04 -18.05 23.60
N CYS A 52 -1.89 -18.52 24.06
CA CYS A 52 -1.80 -19.42 25.19
C CYS A 52 -1.69 -18.56 26.45
N VAL A 53 -2.67 -18.69 27.35
CA VAL A 53 -2.65 -17.99 28.63
C VAL A 53 -1.87 -18.85 29.61
N GLU A 54 -0.63 -18.44 29.93
CA GLU A 54 0.17 -19.04 31.00
C GLU A 54 -0.36 -18.54 32.36
N GLN A 55 -1.47 -19.12 32.83
CA GLN A 55 -1.98 -18.90 34.19
C GLN A 55 -1.50 -20.03 35.11
N GLY A 56 -0.26 -19.91 35.60
CA GLY A 56 0.33 -20.85 36.58
C GLY A 56 1.18 -21.97 35.97
N ALA A 57 1.51 -22.97 36.78
CA ALA A 57 2.49 -24.03 36.43
C ALA A 57 2.01 -25.03 35.36
N TRP A 58 0.81 -24.86 34.80
CA TRP A 58 0.23 -25.75 33.80
C TRP A 58 -0.37 -24.91 32.65
N PRO A 59 -0.06 -25.24 31.38
CA PRO A 59 -0.59 -24.51 30.24
C PRO A 59 -2.09 -24.80 30.10
N HIS A 60 -2.93 -23.84 30.48
CA HIS A 60 -4.39 -23.94 30.40
C HIS A 60 -4.90 -23.57 28.99
N GLY A 61 -4.49 -24.36 27.99
CA GLY A 61 -5.05 -24.32 26.64
C GLY A 61 -4.75 -23.04 25.84
N CYS A 62 -4.43 -23.21 24.57
CA CYS A 62 -4.32 -22.09 23.65
C CYS A 62 -5.70 -21.74 23.11
N THR A 63 -6.05 -20.46 23.14
CA THR A 63 -7.30 -19.96 22.56
C THR A 63 -7.01 -19.37 21.19
N ALA A 64 -7.79 -19.77 20.18
CA ALA A 64 -7.69 -19.17 18.86
C ALA A 64 -8.11 -17.70 18.94
N VAL A 65 -7.16 -16.79 18.70
CA VAL A 65 -7.40 -15.33 18.76
C VAL A 65 -8.28 -14.87 17.60
N VAL A 66 -8.20 -15.58 16.47
CA VAL A 66 -8.87 -15.24 15.22
C VAL A 66 -9.53 -16.49 14.64
N PRO A 67 -10.82 -16.45 14.23
CA PRO A 67 -11.47 -17.57 13.56
C PRO A 67 -10.69 -18.03 12.33
N ALA A 68 -10.59 -19.35 12.11
CA ALA A 68 -9.79 -19.93 11.04
C ALA A 68 -10.13 -19.38 9.64
N ALA A 69 -11.41 -19.14 9.35
CA ALA A 69 -11.85 -18.54 8.10
C ALA A 69 -11.33 -17.10 7.92
N THR A 70 -11.36 -16.29 8.98
CA THR A 70 -10.83 -14.93 8.97
C THR A 70 -9.32 -14.92 8.77
N ARG A 71 -8.60 -15.86 9.41
CA ARG A 71 -7.15 -16.04 9.23
C ARG A 71 -6.79 -16.41 7.79
N ALA A 72 -7.52 -17.35 7.18
CA ALA A 72 -7.32 -17.74 5.79
C ALA A 72 -7.56 -16.57 4.83
N LEU A 73 -8.60 -15.77 5.08
CA LEU A 73 -8.90 -14.57 4.29
C LEU A 73 -7.77 -13.53 4.42
N LEU A 74 -7.30 -13.24 5.64
CA LEU A 74 -6.20 -12.30 5.88
C LEU A 74 -4.89 -12.76 5.20
N LEU A 75 -4.60 -14.07 5.25
CA LEU A 75 -3.44 -14.68 4.60
C LEU A 75 -3.55 -14.71 3.07
N ALA A 76 -4.75 -14.63 2.49
CA ALA A 76 -4.93 -14.50 1.05
C ALA A 76 -4.87 -13.03 0.61
N VAL A 77 -5.58 -12.15 1.32
CA VAL A 77 -5.71 -10.73 0.97
C VAL A 77 -4.41 -9.96 1.22
N GLY A 78 -3.68 -10.27 2.29
CA GLY A 78 -2.43 -9.61 2.65
C GLY A 78 -1.36 -9.73 1.55
N PRO A 79 -0.95 -10.95 1.16
CA PRO A 79 0.00 -11.16 0.07
C PRO A 79 -0.49 -10.61 -1.27
N ALA A 80 -1.79 -10.74 -1.58
CA ALA A 80 -2.35 -10.17 -2.79
C ALA A 80 -2.21 -8.64 -2.82
N ALA A 81 -2.47 -7.96 -1.70
CA ALA A 81 -2.29 -6.51 -1.56
C ALA A 81 -0.81 -6.10 -1.66
N VAL A 82 0.10 -6.89 -1.07
CA VAL A 82 1.55 -6.67 -1.19
C VAL A 82 2.00 -6.80 -2.65
N LEU A 83 1.62 -7.88 -3.34
CA LEU A 83 1.97 -8.09 -4.75
C LEU A 83 1.39 -6.99 -5.65
N ALA A 84 0.14 -6.57 -5.42
CA ALA A 84 -0.48 -5.48 -6.14
C ALA A 84 0.24 -4.14 -5.90
N GLY A 85 0.59 -3.83 -4.66
CA GLY A 85 1.35 -2.63 -4.32
C GLY A 85 2.77 -2.64 -4.91
N LEU A 86 3.45 -3.78 -4.88
CA LEU A 86 4.77 -3.96 -5.48
C LEU A 86 4.70 -3.79 -7.00
N TRP A 87 3.66 -4.32 -7.64
CA TRP A 87 3.45 -4.17 -9.07
C TRP A 87 3.16 -2.70 -9.44
N VAL A 88 2.29 -2.00 -8.69
CA VAL A 88 2.05 -0.58 -8.94
C VAL A 88 3.34 0.24 -8.80
N CYS A 89 4.13 0.02 -7.75
CA CYS A 89 5.42 0.69 -7.56
C CYS A 89 6.42 0.38 -8.68
N TRP A 90 6.53 -0.89 -9.08
CA TRP A 90 7.44 -1.30 -10.15
C TRP A 90 7.04 -0.67 -11.48
N ARG A 91 5.75 -0.68 -11.82
CA ARG A 91 5.25 -0.04 -13.05
C ARG A 91 5.58 1.44 -13.10
N THR A 92 5.43 2.15 -11.98
CA THR A 92 5.76 3.58 -11.90
C THR A 92 7.24 3.90 -11.98
N LEU A 93 8.11 2.96 -11.62
CA LEU A 93 9.57 3.13 -11.72
C LEU A 93 10.10 2.72 -13.10
N SER A 94 9.37 1.87 -13.82
CA SER A 94 9.69 1.45 -15.18
C SER A 94 9.15 2.38 -16.29
N GLU A 95 8.27 3.32 -15.93
CA GLU A 95 7.78 4.40 -16.82
C GLU A 95 8.72 5.62 -16.77
#